data_AF-A0A7V9ZJ88-F1
#
_entry.id   AF-A0A7V9ZJ88-F1
#
_cell.length_a   1.000
_cell.length_b   1.000
_cell.length_c   1.000
_cell.angle_alpha   90.00
_cell.angle_beta   90.00
_cell.angle_gamma   90.00
#
_symmetry.space_group_name_H-M   'P 1'
#
loop_
_entity.id
_entity.type
_entity.pdbx_description
1 polymer ?
#
loop_
_entity_poly.entity_id
_entity_poly.type
_entity_poly.pdbx_seq_one_letter_code
_entity_poly.pdbx_strand_id
1 'polypeptide(L)' 'MSADLRTLADIRVREASVLVAAGEPSGAYYLAGYALECALKAVITRGLSAYTMPEP' A
#
# COMPACT_ATOMS: atom_id res chain seq x y z
N MET A 1 -11.40 -2.99 -5.15
CA MET A 1 -10.64 -3.40 -3.94
C MET A 1 -9.12 -3.42 -4.17
N SER A 2 -8.57 -4.16 -5.15
CA SER A 2 -7.12 -4.17 -5.42
C SER A 2 -6.60 -2.89 -6.08
N ALA A 3 -7.38 -2.28 -6.98
CA ALA A 3 -7.07 -0.99 -7.61
C ALA A 3 -7.04 0.17 -6.58
N ASP A 4 -7.94 0.13 -5.60
CA ASP A 4 -7.99 1.13 -4.51
C ASP A 4 -6.75 1.04 -3.62
N LEU A 5 -6.31 -0.18 -3.29
CA LEU A 5 -5.08 -0.40 -2.52
C LEU A 5 -3.82 0.04 -3.28
N ARG A 6 -3.78 -0.15 -4.60
CA ARG A 6 -2.67 0.33 -5.44
C ARG A 6 -2.61 1.86 -5.46
N THR A 7 -3.76 2.50 -5.68
CA THR A 7 -3.88 3.97 -5.65
C THR A 7 -3.47 4.53 -4.29
N LEU A 8 -3.88 3.87 -3.21
CA LEU A 8 -3.49 4.27 -1.86
C LEU A 8 -1.98 4.11 -1.66
N ALA A 9 -1.36 3.02 -2.12
CA ALA A 9 0.08 2.84 -2.04
C ALA A 9 0.84 3.98 -2.73
N ASP A 10 0.42 4.37 -3.94
CA ASP A 10 1.05 5.45 -4.70
C ASP A 10 0.94 6.81 -3.97
N ILE A 11 -0.23 7.10 -3.38
CA ILE A 11 -0.43 8.31 -2.57
C ILE A 11 0.53 8.31 -1.38
N ARG A 12 0.67 7.18 -0.67
CA ARG A 12 1.54 7.08 0.51
C ARG A 12 3.02 7.19 0.18
N VAL A 13 3.48 6.64 -0.95
CA VAL A 13 4.86 6.85 -1.43
C VAL A 13 5.14 8.33 -1.72
N ARG A 14 4.17 9.01 -2.35
CA ARG A 14 4.29 10.45 -2.64
C ARG A 14 4.38 11.27 -1.36
N GLU A 15 3.51 11.01 -0.39
CA GLU A 15 3.53 11.69 0.91
C GLU A 15 4.81 11.41 1.71
N ALA A 16 5.28 10.16 1.72
CA ALA A 16 6.55 9.80 2.33
C ALA A 16 7.72 10.62 1.74
N SER A 17 7.72 10.80 0.42
CA SER A 17 8.74 11.61 -0.28
C SER A 17 8.68 13.09 0.14
N VAL A 18 7.47 13.64 0.33
CA VAL A 18 7.28 15.01 0.85
C VAL A 18 7.82 15.14 2.27
N LEU A 19 7.57 14.14 3.14
CA LEU A 19 8.06 14.15 4.53
C LEU A 19 9.58 14.06 4.62
N VAL A 20 10.23 13.25 3.77
CA VAL A 20 11.71 13.23 3.69
C VAL A 20 12.23 14.62 3.33
N ALA A 21 11.65 15.27 2.32
CA ALA A 21 12.05 16.61 1.89
C ALA A 21 11.80 17.68 2.98
N ALA A 22 10.79 17.48 3.83
CA ALA A 22 10.47 18.34 4.96
C ALA A 22 11.34 18.08 6.21
N GLY A 23 12.22 17.08 6.21
CA GLY A 23 13.04 16.74 7.37
C GLY A 23 12.32 15.90 8.44
N GLU A 24 11.24 15.21 8.07
CA GLU A 24 10.43 14.37 8.95
C GLU A 24 10.61 12.86 8.63
N PRO A 25 11.80 12.28 8.90
CA PRO A 25 12.15 10.93 8.46
C PRO A 25 11.32 9.82 9.13
N SER A 26 10.86 10.02 10.38
CA SER A 26 10.03 9.05 11.10
C SER A 26 8.66 8.88 10.44
N GLY A 27 8.01 10.00 10.10
CA GLY A 27 6.75 10.02 9.38
C GLY A 27 6.89 9.45 7.96
N ALA A 28 7.98 9.81 7.26
CA ALA A 28 8.28 9.24 5.96
C ALA A 28 8.43 7.71 6.00
N TYR A 29 9.19 7.19 6.96
CA TYR A 29 9.40 5.75 7.12
C TYR A 29 8.09 5.01 7.40
N TYR A 30 7.23 5.58 8.26
CA TYR A 30 5.91 5.01 8.53
C TYR A 30 5.03 4.96 7.28
N LEU A 31 4.93 6.05 6.53
CA LEU A 31 4.11 6.10 5.30
C LEU A 31 4.66 5.17 4.21
N ALA A 32 5.98 5.06 4.08
CA ALA A 32 6.60 4.10 3.18
C ALA A 32 6.26 2.65 3.55
N GLY A 33 6.29 2.32 4.85
CA GLY A 33 5.85 1.00 5.35
C GLY A 33 4.38 0.71 5.03
N TYR A 34 3.50 1.70 5.23
CA TYR A 34 2.08 1.56 4.92
C TYR A 34 1.83 1.40 3.41
N ALA A 35 2.58 2.10 2.56
CA ALA A 35 2.52 1.92 1.12
C ALA A 35 2.89 0.48 0.70
N LEU A 36 3.92 -0.09 1.31
CA LEU A 36 4.35 -1.46 1.06
C LEU A 36 3.26 -2.47 1.45
N GLU A 37 2.64 -2.28 2.62
CA GLU A 37 1.52 -3.11 3.08
C GLU A 37 0.35 -3.07 2.09
N CYS A 38 -0.05 -1.89 1.62
CA CYS A 38 -1.11 -1.73 0.62
C CYS A 38 -0.76 -2.42 -0.71
N ALA A 39 0.48 -2.25 -1.19
CA ALA A 39 0.94 -2.87 -2.42
C ALA A 39 0.93 -4.41 -2.32
N LEU A 40 1.40 -4.97 -1.21
CA LEU A 40 1.38 -6.41 -0.96
C LEU A 40 -0.04 -6.95 -0.90
N LYS A 41 -0.95 -6.29 -0.17
CA LYS A 41 -2.38 -6.67 -0.15
C LYS A 41 -2.98 -6.65 -1.55
N ALA A 42 -2.72 -5.62 -2.36
CA ALA A 42 -3.21 -5.54 -3.73
C ALA A 42 -2.70 -6.70 -4.61
N VAL A 43 -1.43 -7.09 -4.47
CA VAL A 43 -0.84 -8.22 -5.20
C VAL A 43 -1.42 -9.55 -4.75
N ILE A 44 -1.49 -9.78 -3.43
CA ILE A 44 -2.02 -11.02 -2.85
C ILE A 44 -3.49 -11.20 -3.22
N THR A 45 -4.33 -10.17 -3.09
CA THR A 45 -5.74 -10.23 -3.49
C THR A 45 -5.91 -10.52 -4.98
N ARG A 46 -5.02 -10.01 -5.84
CA ARG A 46 -5.02 -10.35 -7.28
C ARG A 46 -4.66 -11.82 -7.53
N GLY A 47 -3.76 -12.39 -6.73
CA GLY A 47 -3.42 -13.81 -6.80
C GLY A 47 -4.52 -14.73 -6.23
N LEU A 48 -5.25 -14.25 -5.22
CA LEU A 48 -6.34 -14.99 -4.58
C LEU A 48 -7.67 -14.95 -5.35
N SER A 49 -7.89 -14.01 -6.28
CA SER A 49 -9.14 -14.00 -7.07
C SER A 49 -9.28 -15.22 -7.99
N ALA A 50 -8.22 -16.01 -8.18
CA ALA A 50 -8.26 -17.31 -8.84
C ALA A 50 -8.64 -18.47 -7.89
N TYR A 51 -8.63 -18.25 -6.58
CA TYR A 51 -9.03 -19.19 -5.55
C TYR A 51 -10.22 -18.58 -4.78
N THR A 52 -11.40 -18.62 -5.40
CA THR A 52 -12.65 -18.30 -4.70
C THR A 52 -12.77 -19.26 -3.51
N MET A 53 -12.62 -18.72 -2.29
CA MET A 53 -12.94 -19.46 -1.08
C MET A 53 -14.39 -19.94 -1.22
N PRO A 54 -14.69 -21.25 -1.07
CA PRO A 54 -16.07 -21.71 -1.07
C PRO A 54 -16.78 -21.09 0.13
N GLU A 55 -17.97 -20.53 -0.08
CA GLU A 55 -18.79 -19.97 1.00
C GLU A 55 -19.42 -21.08 1.86
N PRO A 56 -19.27 -21.02 3.20
CA PRO A 56 -20.21 -21.59 4.16
C PRO A 56 -21.16 -20.53 4.77
#